data_AF-A0A023FD35-F1
#
_entry.id   AF-A0A023FD35-F1
#
_cell.length_a   1.000
_cell.length_b   1.000
_cell.length_c   1.000
_cell.angle_alpha   90.00
_cell.angle_beta   90.00
_cell.angle_gamma   90.00
#
_symmetry.space_group_name_H-M   'P 1'
#
loop_
_entity.id
_entity.type
_entity.pdbx_description
1 polymer ?
#
loop_
_entity_poly.entity_id
_entity_poly.type
_entity_poly.pdbx_seq_one_letter_code
_entity_poly.pdbx_strand_id
1 'polypeptide(L)'
;VDLTGGCTVLVALFILGKLYLANAGDSRAIICRGEQVIPMSCDFTPETERSRIKHLGMQCPELLGSEFTHLEFVRRPVRADLGKRLLCRDAFMTGWAYRTVTPEDLRFPLIYGEGKRSRVLATIGVTRGFGDHDLKAQSSNVDIKPFLTPEPEVRVFDVCSEELTDGDVLVMGTDGLWDVLPNDKAAQIVLKSLDHFPASDTQRHKFRYISAAQDLVMHSRGKLKERSWRTADNRAATIDDISVFVIPLKGYKDEHRAWVASTRPQPQPEQQPQPQPQPQQQPQQQSQQQPQSQPQPQQQPKQQPQLQSQLQLQPQPQPQLQIQSQPQSPLPSSLSLSVPTPAPPPPPPSAAAS
;
A
#
# COMPACT_ATOMS: atom_id res chain seq x y z
N VAL A 1 23.75 -19.76 -9.05
CA VAL A 1 23.28 -18.81 -10.07
C VAL A 1 23.62 -17.45 -9.52
N ASP A 2 24.55 -16.74 -10.15
CA ASP A 2 24.92 -15.39 -9.76
C ASP A 2 23.78 -14.47 -10.23
N LEU A 3 22.75 -14.32 -9.40
CA LEU A 3 21.57 -13.49 -9.70
C LEU A 3 21.96 -12.03 -9.48
N THR A 4 22.65 -11.46 -10.45
CA THR A 4 23.04 -10.06 -10.43
C THR A 4 21.83 -9.18 -10.77
N GLY A 5 21.53 -8.24 -9.88
CA GLY A 5 20.46 -7.24 -10.03
C GLY A 5 19.20 -7.52 -9.21
N GLY A 6 18.28 -6.56 -9.28
CA GLY A 6 17.01 -6.59 -8.57
C GLY A 6 15.86 -6.12 -9.44
N CYS A 7 14.65 -6.29 -8.92
CA CYS A 7 13.43 -5.85 -9.59
C CYS A 7 12.37 -5.37 -8.60
N THR A 8 11.54 -4.46 -9.09
CA THR A 8 10.27 -4.15 -8.45
C THR A 8 9.23 -5.20 -8.81
N VAL A 9 8.22 -5.35 -7.96
CA VAL A 9 7.17 -6.35 -8.13
C VAL A 9 5.82 -5.74 -7.83
N LEU A 10 4.90 -5.85 -8.79
CA LEU A 10 3.51 -5.42 -8.66
C LEU A 10 2.61 -6.54 -9.20
N VAL A 11 1.84 -7.17 -8.31
CA VAL A 11 1.05 -8.37 -8.63
C VAL A 11 -0.42 -8.13 -8.32
N ALA A 12 -1.29 -8.48 -9.28
CA ALA A 12 -2.73 -8.55 -9.09
C ALA A 12 -3.18 -10.02 -9.06
N LEU A 13 -3.80 -10.44 -7.96
CA LEU A 13 -4.37 -11.78 -7.78
C LEU A 13 -5.88 -11.67 -7.59
N PHE A 14 -6.63 -12.24 -8.53
CA PHE A 14 -8.09 -12.33 -8.47
C PHE A 14 -8.48 -13.69 -7.92
N ILE A 15 -9.04 -13.74 -6.71
CA ILE A 15 -9.43 -14.99 -6.05
C ILE A 15 -10.59 -14.77 -5.08
N LEU A 16 -11.55 -15.72 -5.08
CA LEU A 16 -12.72 -15.73 -4.20
C LEU A 16 -13.50 -14.39 -4.18
N GLY A 17 -13.72 -13.79 -5.34
CA GLY A 17 -14.52 -12.56 -5.47
C GLY A 17 -13.77 -11.29 -5.04
N LYS A 18 -12.47 -11.38 -4.77
CA LYS A 18 -11.62 -10.28 -4.33
C LYS A 18 -10.42 -10.12 -5.25
N LEU A 19 -9.92 -8.88 -5.31
CA LEU A 19 -8.66 -8.50 -5.95
C LEU A 19 -7.66 -8.18 -4.84
N TYR A 20 -6.58 -8.96 -4.78
CA TYR A 20 -5.42 -8.70 -3.94
C TYR A 20 -4.34 -8.06 -4.79
N LEU A 21 -3.87 -6.89 -4.39
CA LEU A 21 -2.77 -6.20 -5.04
C LEU A 21 -1.57 -6.14 -4.11
N ALA A 22 -0.48 -6.79 -4.49
CA ALA A 22 0.77 -6.81 -3.74
C ALA A 22 1.82 -5.95 -4.45
N ASN A 23 2.41 -4.98 -3.74
CA ASN A 23 3.46 -4.10 -4.28
C ASN A 23 4.74 -4.13 -3.44
N ALA A 24 5.88 -4.28 -4.11
CA ALA A 24 7.23 -4.13 -3.57
C ALA A 24 8.09 -3.36 -4.59
N GLY A 25 8.16 -2.04 -4.44
CA GLY A 25 8.87 -1.13 -5.34
C GLY A 25 8.07 0.14 -5.62
N ASP A 26 8.42 0.84 -6.69
CA ASP A 26 7.81 2.09 -7.15
C ASP A 26 6.94 1.94 -8.42
N SER A 27 6.70 0.71 -8.86
CA SER A 27 5.54 0.42 -9.73
C SER A 27 4.23 0.72 -9.00
N ARG A 28 3.21 1.14 -9.74
CA ARG A 28 1.93 1.58 -9.14
C ARG A 28 0.72 0.98 -9.84
N ALA A 29 -0.33 0.73 -9.05
CA ALA A 29 -1.66 0.42 -9.56
C ALA A 29 -2.76 1.33 -9.01
N ILE A 30 -3.73 1.63 -9.86
CA ILE A 30 -4.95 2.37 -9.53
C ILE A 30 -6.15 1.66 -10.17
N ILE A 31 -7.30 1.72 -9.51
CA ILE A 31 -8.58 1.41 -10.16
C ILE A 31 -9.17 2.71 -10.70
N CYS A 32 -9.55 2.68 -11.97
CA CYS A 32 -10.33 3.74 -12.62
C CYS A 32 -11.79 3.29 -12.66
N ARG A 33 -12.66 4.01 -11.95
CA ARG A 33 -14.11 3.72 -11.88
C ARG A 33 -14.89 4.97 -12.25
N GLY A 34 -15.31 5.07 -13.51
CA GLY A 34 -15.82 6.32 -14.06
C GLY A 34 -14.81 7.47 -13.88
N GLU A 35 -15.21 8.52 -13.17
CA GLU A 35 -14.32 9.65 -12.83
C GLU A 35 -13.54 9.45 -11.52
N GLN A 36 -13.83 8.38 -10.77
CA GLN A 36 -13.17 8.11 -9.49
C GLN A 36 -11.88 7.31 -9.70
N VAL A 37 -10.84 7.73 -8.97
CA VAL A 37 -9.56 7.02 -8.89
C VAL A 37 -9.41 6.41 -7.51
N ILE A 38 -9.17 5.11 -7.45
CA ILE A 38 -8.95 4.38 -6.20
C ILE A 38 -7.49 3.88 -6.18
N PRO A 39 -6.60 4.45 -5.35
CA PRO A 39 -5.22 4.00 -5.25
C PRO A 39 -5.12 2.59 -4.65
N MET A 40 -4.56 1.65 -5.42
CA MET A 40 -4.43 0.26 -5.00
C MET A 40 -3.01 -0.12 -4.55
N SER A 41 -2.02 0.74 -4.77
CA SER A 41 -0.69 0.65 -4.16
C SER A 41 -0.11 2.02 -3.80
N CYS A 42 0.98 2.00 -3.04
CA CYS A 42 1.85 3.15 -2.78
C CYS A 42 3.28 2.83 -3.23
N ASP A 43 4.03 3.84 -3.67
CA ASP A 43 5.40 3.68 -4.12
C ASP A 43 6.36 3.59 -2.94
N PHE A 44 7.29 2.63 -2.98
CA PHE A 44 8.27 2.38 -1.92
C PHE A 44 9.63 2.98 -2.25
N THR A 45 9.73 4.29 -2.12
CA THR A 45 10.93 5.10 -2.35
C THR A 45 11.61 5.46 -1.02
N PRO A 46 12.87 5.93 -1.03
CA PRO A 46 13.56 6.37 0.19
C PRO A 46 12.84 7.53 0.89
N GLU A 47 12.05 8.32 0.16
CA GLU A 47 11.26 9.41 0.73
C GLU A 47 10.02 8.88 1.45
N THR A 48 9.27 7.98 0.82
CA THR A 48 8.02 7.44 1.39
C THR A 48 8.29 6.51 2.58
N GLU A 49 9.39 5.77 2.55
CA GLU A 49 9.81 4.84 3.62
C GLU A 49 10.88 5.43 4.54
N ARG A 50 11.06 6.77 4.52
CA ARG A 50 12.10 7.50 5.25
C ARG A 50 12.18 7.11 6.73
N SER A 51 11.03 7.04 7.40
CA SER A 51 10.94 6.70 8.83
C SER A 51 11.42 5.28 9.09
N ARG A 52 11.00 4.29 8.27
CA ARG A 52 11.40 2.88 8.40
C ARG A 52 12.91 2.73 8.24
N ILE A 53 13.47 3.30 7.17
CA ILE A 53 14.90 3.21 6.85
C ILE A 53 15.76 3.81 7.97
N LYS A 54 15.41 5.00 8.43
CA LYS A 54 16.14 5.67 9.51
C LYS A 54 16.04 4.94 10.84
N HIS A 55 14.83 4.46 11.16
CA HIS A 55 14.62 3.68 12.37
C HIS A 55 15.52 2.44 12.39
N LEU A 56 15.61 1.73 11.26
CA LEU A 56 16.51 0.59 11.11
C LEU A 56 17.98 0.98 11.29
N GLY A 57 18.44 2.07 10.65
CA GLY A 57 19.82 2.55 10.80
C GLY A 57 20.15 3.06 12.22
N MET A 58 19.14 3.48 12.98
CA MET A 58 19.28 3.88 14.37
C MET A 58 19.32 2.66 15.31
N GLN A 59 18.46 1.65 15.07
CA GLN A 59 18.42 0.42 15.86
C GLN A 59 19.64 -0.48 15.62
N CYS A 60 20.17 -0.48 14.40
CA CYS A 60 21.30 -1.30 13.97
C CYS A 60 22.40 -0.41 13.34
N PRO A 61 23.14 0.39 14.14
CA PRO A 61 24.17 1.30 13.62
C PRO A 61 25.30 0.60 12.85
N GLU A 62 25.54 -0.68 13.11
CA GLU A 62 26.50 -1.51 12.38
C GLU A 62 26.20 -1.61 10.88
N LEU A 63 24.93 -1.48 10.48
CA LEU A 63 24.51 -1.46 9.07
C LEU A 63 24.95 -0.19 8.33
N LEU A 64 25.37 0.85 9.06
CA LEU A 64 25.80 2.13 8.47
C LEU A 64 27.31 2.20 8.24
N GLY A 65 28.06 1.22 8.76
CA GLY A 65 29.51 1.30 8.85
C GLY A 65 29.99 2.57 9.56
N SER A 66 31.23 3.00 9.28
CA SER A 66 31.77 4.26 9.78
C SER A 66 31.45 5.47 8.89
N GLU A 67 30.75 5.24 7.78
CA GLU A 67 30.62 6.19 6.67
C GLU A 67 29.27 6.91 6.65
N PHE A 68 28.21 6.26 7.14
CA PHE A 68 26.84 6.79 7.07
C PHE A 68 26.25 7.11 8.45
N THR A 69 25.19 7.92 8.45
CA THR A 69 24.42 8.28 9.64
C THR A 69 22.92 8.25 9.36
N HIS A 70 22.13 7.78 10.33
CA HIS A 70 20.67 7.82 10.29
C HIS A 70 20.12 9.22 10.60
N LEU A 71 20.95 10.08 11.21
CA LEU A 71 20.60 11.46 11.53
C LEU A 71 20.48 12.28 10.26
N GLU A 72 19.46 13.12 10.20
CA GLU A 72 19.30 14.08 9.12
C GLU A 72 19.45 15.48 9.64
N PHE A 73 20.21 16.27 8.90
CA PHE A 73 20.41 17.68 9.16
C PHE A 73 19.70 18.49 8.09
N VAL A 74 19.24 19.70 8.45
CA VAL A 74 18.59 20.64 7.51
C VAL A 74 19.47 20.95 6.28
N ARG A 75 20.79 20.83 6.46
CA ARG A 75 21.79 20.78 5.40
C ARG A 75 22.91 19.86 5.84
N ARG A 76 23.67 19.32 4.88
CA ARG A 76 24.85 18.51 5.19
C ARG A 76 25.83 19.28 6.09
N PRO A 77 26.21 18.75 7.27
CA PRO A 77 27.25 19.34 8.10
C PRO A 77 28.61 19.27 7.41
N VAL A 78 29.42 20.31 7.57
CA VAL A 78 30.80 20.36 7.08
C VAL A 78 31.77 20.58 8.23
N ARG A 79 33.09 20.40 7.98
CA ARG A 79 34.12 20.58 9.03
C ARG A 79 34.06 21.96 9.72
N ALA A 80 33.65 23.00 9.00
CA ALA A 80 33.47 24.35 9.54
C ALA A 80 32.29 24.47 10.53
N ASP A 81 31.43 23.46 10.63
CA ASP A 81 30.29 23.41 11.55
C ASP A 81 30.61 22.73 12.88
N LEU A 82 31.78 22.10 13.03
CA LEU A 82 32.17 21.42 14.27
C LEU A 82 32.08 22.36 15.47
N GLY A 83 31.39 21.92 16.53
CA GLY A 83 31.13 22.72 17.72
C GLY A 83 30.02 23.76 17.58
N LYS A 84 29.46 23.98 16.38
CA LYS A 84 28.28 24.85 16.16
C LYS A 84 27.00 24.04 16.30
N ARG A 85 25.87 24.74 16.51
CA ARG A 85 24.54 24.12 16.57
C ARG A 85 23.91 24.10 15.19
N LEU A 86 23.44 22.92 14.76
CA LEU A 86 22.61 22.75 13.58
C LEU A 86 21.30 22.06 13.94
N LEU A 87 20.28 22.32 13.12
CA LEU A 87 19.02 21.59 13.20
C LEU A 87 19.19 20.19 12.63
N CYS A 88 18.88 19.19 13.45
CA CYS A 88 18.83 17.80 13.07
C CYS A 88 17.51 17.15 13.49
N ARG A 89 17.18 16.04 12.84
CA ARG A 89 16.07 15.16 13.22
C ARG A 89 16.53 13.71 13.22
N ASP A 90 16.14 13.01 14.26
CA ASP A 90 16.33 11.58 14.43
C ASP A 90 15.12 10.80 13.84
N ALA A 91 15.18 9.47 13.85
CA ALA A 91 14.20 8.58 13.22
C ALA A 91 12.76 8.78 13.70
N PHE A 92 12.54 9.10 14.97
CA PHE A 92 11.21 9.28 15.56
C PHE A 92 10.73 10.74 15.61
N MET A 93 11.57 11.68 15.20
CA MET A 93 11.26 13.09 15.31
C MET A 93 10.41 13.56 14.14
N THR A 94 9.27 14.17 14.46
CA THR A 94 8.41 14.85 13.48
C THR A 94 8.88 16.28 13.18
N GLY A 95 9.74 16.85 14.03
CA GLY A 95 10.30 18.19 13.90
C GLY A 95 11.82 18.23 13.98
N TRP A 96 12.38 19.44 14.05
CA TRP A 96 13.82 19.67 14.16
C TRP A 96 14.21 19.97 15.61
N ALA A 97 15.39 19.49 16.02
CA ALA A 97 16.03 19.91 17.27
C ALA A 97 17.46 20.37 17.00
N TYR A 98 17.95 21.27 17.83
CA TYR A 98 19.34 21.69 17.76
C TYR A 98 20.28 20.64 18.36
N ARG A 99 21.33 20.32 17.64
CA ARG A 99 22.44 19.48 18.07
C ARG A 99 23.76 20.19 17.80
N THR A 100 24.70 20.07 18.73
CA THR A 100 26.08 20.53 18.51
C THR A 100 26.79 19.52 17.62
N VAL A 101 27.31 19.97 16.49
CA VAL A 101 27.91 19.11 15.47
C VAL A 101 29.22 18.52 15.98
N THR A 102 29.32 17.20 15.88
CA THR A 102 30.49 16.39 16.21
C THR A 102 31.16 15.84 14.94
N PRO A 103 32.39 15.29 15.02
CA PRO A 103 33.02 14.65 13.86
C PRO A 103 32.20 13.50 13.24
N GLU A 104 31.38 12.79 14.03
CA GLU A 104 30.52 11.71 13.56
C GLU A 104 29.36 12.21 12.70
N ASP A 105 28.92 13.45 12.94
CA ASP A 105 27.83 14.08 12.19
C ASP A 105 28.25 14.52 10.78
N LEU A 106 29.55 14.41 10.43
CA LEU A 106 30.07 14.64 9.09
C LEU A 106 29.89 13.44 8.15
N ARG A 107 29.45 12.29 8.68
CA ARG A 107 29.11 11.08 7.91
C ARG A 107 28.01 11.37 6.89
N PHE A 108 27.96 10.57 5.83
CA PHE A 108 26.96 10.73 4.78
C PHE A 108 25.57 10.37 5.29
N PRO A 109 24.50 11.08 4.87
CA PRO A 109 23.16 10.71 5.29
C PRO A 109 22.75 9.39 4.66
N LEU A 110 22.02 8.57 5.43
CA LEU A 110 21.47 7.30 4.98
C LEU A 110 20.53 7.44 3.77
N ILE A 111 19.78 8.55 3.70
CA ILE A 111 18.95 8.91 2.55
C ILE A 111 19.56 10.16 1.91
N TYR A 112 20.01 10.02 0.67
CA TYR A 112 20.68 11.07 -0.08
C TYR A 112 19.81 11.58 -1.22
N GLY A 113 19.71 12.89 -1.38
CA GLY A 113 18.87 13.51 -2.41
C GLY A 113 17.42 13.69 -1.96
N GLU A 114 16.60 14.19 -2.89
CA GLU A 114 15.20 14.54 -2.66
C GLU A 114 14.34 14.11 -3.84
N GLY A 115 13.06 13.83 -3.57
CA GLY A 115 12.10 13.39 -4.58
C GLY A 115 12.61 12.16 -5.33
N LYS A 116 12.48 12.15 -6.66
CA LYS A 116 12.90 11.04 -7.53
C LYS A 116 14.41 10.75 -7.54
N ARG A 117 15.22 11.71 -7.10
CA ARG A 117 16.68 11.55 -6.99
C ARG A 117 17.10 11.08 -5.61
N SER A 118 16.15 10.80 -4.73
CA SER A 118 16.43 10.22 -3.42
C SER A 118 16.96 8.80 -3.58
N ARG A 119 18.00 8.47 -2.81
CA ARG A 119 18.69 7.18 -2.84
C ARG A 119 19.02 6.71 -1.44
N VAL A 120 18.78 5.45 -1.13
CA VAL A 120 19.37 4.82 0.07
C VAL A 120 20.86 4.65 -0.17
N LEU A 121 21.67 5.14 0.78
CA LEU A 121 23.14 5.08 0.75
C LEU A 121 23.72 5.57 -0.58
N ALA A 122 23.12 6.62 -1.16
CA ALA A 122 23.46 7.18 -2.47
C ALA A 122 23.41 6.20 -3.66
N THR A 123 22.77 5.04 -3.50
CA THR A 123 22.89 3.91 -4.44
C THR A 123 21.56 3.53 -5.09
N ILE A 124 20.55 3.13 -4.31
CA ILE A 124 19.30 2.56 -4.84
C ILE A 124 18.10 3.50 -4.66
N GLY A 125 17.24 3.60 -5.69
CA GLY A 125 16.06 4.48 -5.73
C GLY A 125 14.78 3.88 -5.16
N VAL A 126 14.79 2.59 -4.83
CA VAL A 126 13.67 1.85 -4.23
C VAL A 126 14.10 1.25 -2.89
N THR A 127 13.12 0.95 -2.06
CA THR A 127 13.34 0.45 -0.69
C THR A 127 12.68 -0.89 -0.44
N ARG A 128 11.90 -1.35 -1.43
CA ARG A 128 11.32 -2.68 -1.49
C ARG A 128 11.52 -3.25 -2.89
N GLY A 129 11.78 -4.55 -2.97
CA GLY A 129 12.09 -5.23 -4.22
C GLY A 129 12.79 -6.57 -3.98
N PHE A 130 12.89 -7.35 -5.05
CA PHE A 130 13.56 -8.66 -5.05
C PHE A 130 14.96 -8.52 -5.65
N GLY A 131 15.83 -9.50 -5.39
CA GLY A 131 17.22 -9.48 -5.87
C GLY A 131 18.11 -8.53 -5.08
N ASP A 132 19.14 -7.97 -5.72
CA ASP A 132 20.14 -7.07 -5.12
C ASP A 132 20.74 -7.61 -3.82
N HIS A 133 21.04 -8.91 -3.78
CA HIS A 133 21.55 -9.58 -2.58
C HIS A 133 22.94 -9.09 -2.17
N ASP A 134 23.81 -8.88 -3.16
CA ASP A 134 25.20 -8.46 -2.96
C ASP A 134 25.42 -6.97 -3.29
N LEU A 135 24.33 -6.20 -3.43
CA LEU A 135 24.41 -4.78 -3.75
C LEU A 135 25.00 -4.01 -2.57
N LYS A 136 26.09 -3.30 -2.84
CA LYS A 136 26.80 -2.44 -1.88
C LYS A 136 26.62 -0.97 -2.19
N ALA A 137 26.73 -0.15 -1.17
CA ALA A 137 26.71 1.29 -1.29
C ALA A 137 27.83 1.80 -2.21
N GLN A 138 27.56 2.84 -3.00
CA GLN A 138 28.50 3.38 -3.96
C GLN A 138 29.82 3.78 -3.27
N SER A 139 30.92 3.20 -3.76
CA SER A 139 32.27 3.42 -3.23
C SER A 139 32.46 3.07 -1.74
N SER A 140 31.62 2.19 -1.20
CA SER A 140 31.65 1.71 0.18
C SER A 140 31.49 0.18 0.24
N ASN A 141 31.83 -0.43 1.38
CA ASN A 141 31.61 -1.85 1.64
C ASN A 141 30.29 -2.16 2.35
N VAL A 142 29.49 -1.12 2.66
CA VAL A 142 28.20 -1.24 3.33
C VAL A 142 27.18 -1.89 2.41
N ASP A 143 26.52 -2.95 2.87
CA ASP A 143 25.47 -3.63 2.13
C ASP A 143 24.16 -2.81 2.10
N ILE A 144 23.44 -2.85 0.96
CA ILE A 144 22.14 -2.18 0.83
C ILE A 144 21.06 -2.92 1.63
N LYS A 145 21.12 -4.25 1.69
CA LYS A 145 20.26 -5.01 2.60
C LYS A 145 20.79 -4.84 4.03
N PRO A 146 19.91 -4.64 5.02
CA PRO A 146 18.47 -4.88 5.01
C PRO A 146 17.57 -3.65 4.71
N PHE A 147 18.11 -2.52 4.25
CA PHE A 147 17.28 -1.34 3.93
C PHE A 147 16.33 -1.60 2.75
N LEU A 148 16.75 -2.46 1.81
CA LEU A 148 15.92 -3.05 0.75
C LEU A 148 15.26 -4.35 1.24
N THR A 149 13.94 -4.38 1.35
CA THR A 149 13.17 -5.57 1.77
C THR A 149 12.33 -6.17 0.64
N PRO A 150 12.21 -7.51 0.52
CA PRO A 150 11.29 -8.14 -0.43
C PRO A 150 9.83 -8.15 0.04
N GLU A 151 9.53 -7.61 1.23
CA GLU A 151 8.19 -7.66 1.83
C GLU A 151 7.18 -6.71 1.15
N PRO A 152 6.15 -7.24 0.46
CA PRO A 152 5.19 -6.39 -0.23
C PRO A 152 4.14 -5.80 0.73
N GLU A 153 3.59 -4.63 0.38
CA GLU A 153 2.30 -4.19 0.93
C GLU A 153 1.18 -4.82 0.09
N VAL A 154 0.17 -5.39 0.76
CA VAL A 154 -1.01 -5.98 0.12
C VAL A 154 -2.24 -5.14 0.41
N ARG A 155 -2.94 -4.70 -0.64
CA ARG A 155 -4.29 -4.12 -0.55
C ARG A 155 -5.31 -5.08 -1.12
N VAL A 156 -6.50 -5.07 -0.54
CA VAL A 156 -7.61 -5.93 -0.95
C VAL A 156 -8.78 -5.06 -1.39
N PHE A 157 -9.30 -5.34 -2.58
CA PHE A 157 -10.50 -4.74 -3.11
C PHE A 157 -11.57 -5.83 -3.26
N ASP A 158 -12.73 -5.61 -2.66
CA ASP A 158 -13.85 -6.54 -2.77
C ASP A 158 -14.59 -6.28 -4.10
N VAL A 159 -14.34 -7.13 -5.08
CA VAL A 159 -14.89 -6.96 -6.43
C VAL A 159 -16.41 -7.22 -6.43
N CYS A 160 -16.87 -8.10 -5.54
CA CYS A 160 -18.27 -8.52 -5.49
C CYS A 160 -19.17 -7.53 -4.77
N SER A 161 -18.64 -6.72 -3.83
CA SER A 161 -19.43 -5.68 -3.16
C SER A 161 -19.74 -4.48 -4.05
N GLU A 162 -18.99 -4.28 -5.13
CA GLU A 162 -19.07 -3.10 -5.96
C GLU A 162 -19.92 -3.32 -7.21
N GLU A 163 -20.76 -2.35 -7.58
CA GLU A 163 -21.41 -2.33 -8.89
C GLU A 163 -20.43 -1.85 -9.97
N LEU A 164 -19.94 -2.82 -10.75
CA LEU A 164 -18.90 -2.63 -11.74
C LEU A 164 -19.47 -2.67 -13.16
N THR A 165 -18.96 -1.79 -14.00
CA THR A 165 -19.26 -1.65 -15.42
C THR A 165 -18.07 -2.07 -16.28
N ASP A 166 -18.27 -2.20 -17.59
CA ASP A 166 -17.17 -2.41 -18.56
C ASP A 166 -16.24 -1.18 -18.72
N GLY A 167 -16.55 -0.09 -18.01
CA GLY A 167 -15.66 1.07 -17.85
C GLY A 167 -14.67 0.92 -16.69
N ASP A 168 -14.92 -0.01 -15.76
CA ASP A 168 -14.18 -0.10 -14.50
C ASP A 168 -12.99 -1.05 -14.65
N VAL A 169 -11.79 -0.48 -14.56
CA VAL A 169 -10.54 -1.18 -14.89
C VAL A 169 -9.48 -0.95 -13.82
N LEU A 170 -8.64 -1.96 -13.63
CA LEU A 170 -7.37 -1.85 -12.92
C LEU A 170 -6.28 -1.43 -13.91
N VAL A 171 -5.60 -0.32 -13.63
CA VAL A 171 -4.41 0.12 -14.35
C VAL A 171 -3.19 -0.19 -13.51
N MET A 172 -2.23 -0.93 -14.05
CA MET A 172 -0.93 -1.21 -13.43
C MET A 172 0.17 -0.70 -14.36
N GLY A 173 1.23 -0.13 -13.82
CA GLY A 173 2.38 0.23 -14.63
C GLY A 173 3.66 0.47 -13.85
N THR A 174 4.79 0.48 -14.55
CA THR A 174 6.11 0.86 -14.02
C THR A 174 6.18 2.36 -13.76
N ASP A 175 7.16 2.78 -12.98
CA ASP A 175 7.47 4.19 -12.71
C ASP A 175 7.65 5.00 -14.00
N GLY A 176 8.16 4.41 -15.09
CA GLY A 176 8.22 5.02 -16.41
C GLY A 176 6.89 5.63 -16.91
N LEU A 177 5.73 5.09 -16.49
CA LEU A 177 4.41 5.70 -16.69
C LEU A 177 4.14 6.81 -15.65
N TRP A 178 4.21 6.46 -14.37
CA TRP A 178 3.75 7.28 -13.25
C TRP A 178 4.60 8.51 -12.98
N ASP A 179 5.83 8.50 -13.49
CA ASP A 179 6.78 9.58 -13.37
C ASP A 179 6.35 10.85 -14.10
N VAL A 180 5.62 10.68 -15.20
CA VAL A 180 5.17 11.80 -16.04
C VAL A 180 3.65 11.94 -16.07
N LEU A 181 2.93 10.91 -15.58
CA LEU A 181 1.48 10.84 -15.63
C LEU A 181 0.86 10.75 -14.21
N PRO A 182 0.21 11.82 -13.74
CA PRO A 182 -0.59 11.78 -12.51
C PRO A 182 -1.76 10.82 -12.62
N ASN A 183 -2.19 10.24 -11.50
CA ASN A 183 -3.25 9.22 -11.45
C ASN A 183 -4.56 9.70 -12.11
N ASP A 184 -5.01 10.92 -11.82
CA ASP A 184 -6.25 11.48 -12.38
C ASP A 184 -6.18 11.66 -13.90
N LYS A 185 -5.00 12.06 -14.41
CA LYS A 185 -4.78 12.21 -15.85
C LYS A 185 -4.75 10.85 -16.55
N ALA A 186 -4.16 9.83 -15.91
CA ALA A 186 -4.20 8.46 -16.40
C ALA A 186 -5.64 7.93 -16.48
N ALA A 187 -6.44 8.16 -15.44
CA ALA A 187 -7.85 7.77 -15.42
C ALA A 187 -8.66 8.48 -16.52
N GLN A 188 -8.43 9.77 -16.75
CA GLN A 188 -9.08 10.50 -17.85
C GLN A 188 -8.70 9.96 -19.24
N ILE A 189 -7.44 9.57 -19.44
CA ILE A 189 -6.99 8.96 -20.71
C ILE A 189 -7.69 7.62 -20.93
N VAL A 190 -7.74 6.79 -19.89
CA VAL A 190 -8.41 5.49 -19.92
C VAL A 190 -9.89 5.67 -20.22
N LEU A 191 -10.60 6.54 -19.48
CA LEU A 191 -12.02 6.81 -19.68
C LEU A 191 -12.32 7.22 -21.13
N LYS A 192 -11.56 8.19 -21.66
CA LYS A 192 -11.69 8.62 -23.06
C LYS A 192 -11.46 7.47 -24.03
N SER A 193 -10.43 6.65 -23.82
CA SER A 193 -10.13 5.52 -24.69
C SER A 193 -11.27 4.49 -24.69
N LEU A 194 -11.81 4.19 -23.51
CA LEU A 194 -12.95 3.30 -23.34
C LEU A 194 -14.22 3.85 -24.01
N ASP A 195 -14.45 5.17 -24.00
CA ASP A 195 -15.60 5.78 -24.69
C ASP A 195 -15.49 5.68 -26.23
N HIS A 196 -14.28 5.72 -26.78
CA HIS A 196 -14.06 5.53 -28.23
C HIS A 196 -14.33 4.09 -28.70
N PHE A 197 -14.30 3.12 -27.79
CA PHE A 197 -14.55 1.71 -28.07
C PHE A 197 -15.69 1.16 -27.20
N PRO A 198 -16.96 1.58 -27.39
CA PRO A 198 -18.07 1.22 -26.51
C PRO A 198 -18.21 -0.29 -26.26
N ALA A 199 -18.61 -0.67 -25.05
CA ALA A 199 -18.76 -2.08 -24.67
C ALA A 199 -19.80 -2.84 -25.52
N SER A 200 -20.78 -2.12 -26.10
CA SER A 200 -21.76 -2.68 -27.03
C SER A 200 -21.17 -3.14 -28.37
N ASP A 201 -19.97 -2.67 -28.73
CA ASP A 201 -19.32 -3.05 -29.98
C ASP A 201 -18.55 -4.37 -29.82
N THR A 202 -19.26 -5.48 -30.03
CA THR A 202 -18.70 -6.83 -29.87
C THR A 202 -17.52 -7.10 -30.83
N GLN A 203 -17.47 -6.46 -32.00
CA GLN A 203 -16.42 -6.67 -32.99
C GLN A 203 -15.10 -6.03 -32.55
N ARG A 204 -15.16 -4.85 -31.92
CA ARG A 204 -13.98 -4.11 -31.47
C ARG A 204 -13.69 -4.23 -29.98
N HIS A 205 -14.51 -4.95 -29.22
CA HIS A 205 -14.33 -5.15 -27.78
C HIS A 205 -12.92 -5.63 -27.40
N LYS A 206 -12.30 -6.51 -28.20
CA LYS A 206 -10.92 -6.99 -27.96
C LYS A 206 -9.87 -5.89 -27.96
N PHE A 207 -10.12 -4.77 -28.65
CA PHE A 207 -9.20 -3.63 -28.73
C PHE A 207 -9.46 -2.58 -27.66
N ARG A 208 -10.59 -2.62 -26.96
CA ARG A 208 -11.02 -1.61 -25.97
C ARG A 208 -9.94 -1.34 -24.93
N TYR A 209 -9.45 -2.38 -24.26
CA TYR A 209 -8.44 -2.25 -23.21
C TYR A 209 -7.01 -2.13 -23.77
N ILE A 210 -6.76 -2.70 -24.95
CA ILE A 210 -5.47 -2.58 -25.66
C ILE A 210 -5.23 -1.12 -26.04
N SER A 211 -6.24 -0.45 -26.60
CA SER A 211 -6.16 0.97 -26.96
C SER A 211 -5.91 1.83 -25.73
N ALA A 212 -6.59 1.56 -24.60
CA ALA A 212 -6.38 2.30 -23.37
C ALA A 212 -4.93 2.18 -22.86
N ALA A 213 -4.35 0.97 -22.89
CA ALA A 213 -2.95 0.76 -22.53
C ALA A 213 -2.00 1.48 -23.50
N GLN A 214 -2.25 1.40 -24.81
CA GLN A 214 -1.46 2.10 -25.83
C GLN A 214 -1.52 3.62 -25.67
N ASP A 215 -2.69 4.17 -25.37
CA ASP A 215 -2.88 5.60 -25.15
C ASP A 215 -2.08 6.08 -23.93
N LEU A 216 -2.04 5.31 -22.84
CA LEU A 216 -1.21 5.60 -21.66
C LEU A 216 0.29 5.63 -22.00
N VAL A 217 0.77 4.62 -22.75
CA VAL A 217 2.16 4.56 -23.21
C VAL A 217 2.49 5.74 -24.12
N MET A 218 1.63 6.04 -25.08
CA MET A 218 1.84 7.12 -26.05
C MET A 218 1.85 8.49 -25.39
N HIS A 219 1.03 8.72 -24.37
CA HIS A 219 1.07 9.96 -23.59
C HIS A 219 2.39 10.12 -22.82
N SER A 220 2.90 9.04 -22.26
CA SER A 220 4.11 9.05 -21.40
C SER A 220 5.39 9.15 -22.22
N ARG A 221 5.48 8.40 -23.32
CA ARG A 221 6.59 8.47 -24.29
C ARG A 221 6.69 9.84 -24.96
N GLY A 222 5.56 10.51 -25.14
CA GLY A 222 5.50 11.79 -25.82
C GLY A 222 5.96 11.71 -27.29
N LYS A 223 6.33 12.88 -27.83
CA LYS A 223 6.84 13.05 -29.20
C LYS A 223 8.12 13.88 -29.17
N LEU A 224 9.02 13.59 -30.11
CA LEU A 224 10.20 14.42 -30.30
C LEU A 224 9.77 15.79 -30.83
N LYS A 225 10.01 16.84 -30.04
CA LYS A 225 9.81 18.23 -30.44
C LYS A 225 11.15 18.95 -30.32
N GLU A 226 11.60 19.57 -31.42
CA GLU A 226 12.91 20.21 -31.55
C GLU A 226 14.06 19.23 -31.22
N ARG A 227 14.55 19.25 -29.98
CA ARG A 227 15.68 18.43 -29.48
C ARG A 227 15.33 17.66 -28.20
N SER A 228 14.06 17.62 -27.79
CA SER A 228 13.63 16.98 -26.55
C SER A 228 12.34 16.20 -26.73
N TRP A 229 12.23 15.03 -26.09
CA TRP A 229 10.99 14.27 -26.01
C TRP A 229 10.02 14.98 -25.05
N ARG A 230 8.84 15.35 -25.56
CA ARG A 230 7.85 16.09 -24.80
C ARG A 230 6.48 15.46 -24.87
N THR A 231 5.77 15.50 -23.75
CA THR A 231 4.37 15.08 -23.65
C THR A 231 3.44 16.08 -24.36
N ALA A 232 2.15 15.74 -24.49
CA ALA A 232 1.15 16.61 -25.11
C ALA A 232 1.02 17.98 -24.42
N ASP A 233 1.21 18.02 -23.09
CA ASP A 233 1.25 19.22 -22.24
C ASP A 233 2.64 19.88 -22.15
N ASN A 234 3.53 19.56 -23.09
CA ASN A 234 4.86 20.17 -23.24
C ASN A 234 5.83 19.95 -22.07
N ARG A 235 5.53 18.98 -21.19
CA ARG A 235 6.43 18.52 -20.12
C ARG A 235 7.46 17.54 -20.68
N ALA A 236 8.53 17.30 -19.93
CA ALA A 236 9.50 16.27 -20.29
C ALA A 236 8.80 14.90 -20.34
N ALA A 237 9.00 14.17 -21.44
CA ALA A 237 8.54 12.79 -21.55
C ALA A 237 9.42 11.87 -20.71
N THR A 238 8.92 10.66 -20.45
CA THR A 238 9.72 9.65 -19.78
C THR A 238 10.88 9.20 -20.66
N ILE A 239 12.00 8.87 -20.01
CA ILE A 239 13.19 8.29 -20.64
C ILE A 239 13.43 6.85 -20.18
N ASP A 240 12.47 6.30 -19.42
CA ASP A 240 12.53 4.98 -18.82
C ASP A 240 11.67 3.96 -19.60
N ASP A 241 11.87 2.69 -19.29
CA ASP A 241 11.04 1.60 -19.80
C ASP A 241 9.60 1.72 -19.29
N ILE A 242 8.64 1.59 -20.21
CA ILE A 242 7.22 1.74 -19.90
C ILE A 242 6.52 0.40 -20.12
N SER A 243 6.01 -0.19 -19.04
CA SER A 243 5.08 -1.32 -19.09
C SER A 243 3.77 -0.94 -18.44
N VAL A 244 2.65 -1.23 -19.11
CA VAL A 244 1.30 -0.86 -18.65
C VAL A 244 0.32 -2.01 -18.92
N PHE A 245 -0.50 -2.32 -17.93
CA PHE A 245 -1.63 -3.23 -18.03
C PHE A 245 -2.93 -2.48 -17.74
N VAL A 246 -3.96 -2.72 -18.54
CA VAL A 246 -5.33 -2.26 -18.32
C VAL A 246 -6.23 -3.49 -18.25
N ILE A 247 -6.76 -3.80 -17.06
CA ILE A 247 -7.41 -5.07 -16.75
C ILE A 247 -8.88 -4.80 -16.38
N PRO A 248 -9.86 -5.33 -17.12
CA PRO A 248 -11.27 -5.16 -16.80
C PRO A 248 -11.66 -5.89 -15.52
N LEU A 249 -12.37 -5.22 -14.62
CA LEU A 249 -12.79 -5.80 -13.34
C LEU A 249 -14.10 -6.58 -13.44
N LYS A 250 -15.05 -6.09 -14.27
CA LYS A 250 -16.38 -6.69 -14.41
C LYS A 250 -16.32 -8.14 -14.91
N GLY A 251 -15.41 -8.45 -15.84
CA GLY A 251 -15.27 -9.81 -16.38
C GLY A 251 -15.02 -10.85 -15.28
N TYR A 252 -14.13 -10.54 -14.32
CA TYR A 252 -13.88 -11.40 -13.18
C TYR A 252 -15.09 -11.50 -12.23
N LYS A 253 -15.79 -10.38 -11.98
CA LYS A 253 -17.02 -10.37 -11.15
C LYS A 253 -18.07 -11.34 -11.70
N ASP A 254 -18.29 -11.29 -13.01
CA ASP A 254 -19.30 -12.12 -13.68
C ASP A 254 -18.90 -13.60 -13.66
N GLU A 255 -17.64 -13.92 -13.95
CA GLU A 255 -17.10 -15.28 -13.86
C GLU A 255 -17.24 -15.86 -12.44
N HIS A 256 -16.86 -15.09 -11.42
CA HIS A 256 -16.98 -15.51 -10.04
C HIS A 256 -18.44 -15.73 -9.63
N ARG A 257 -19.35 -14.82 -10.04
CA ARG A 257 -20.80 -14.98 -9.78
C ARG A 257 -21.35 -16.26 -10.41
N ALA A 258 -20.96 -16.56 -11.66
CA ALA A 258 -21.36 -17.79 -12.34
C ALA A 258 -20.82 -19.04 -11.62
N TRP A 259 -19.56 -19.00 -11.17
CA TRP A 259 -18.95 -20.08 -10.39
C TRP A 259 -19.66 -20.30 -9.04
N VAL A 260 -19.99 -19.23 -8.30
CA VAL A 260 -20.76 -19.35 -7.04
C VAL A 260 -22.14 -19.98 -7.30
N ALA A 261 -22.81 -19.58 -8.39
CA ALA A 261 -24.11 -20.12 -8.76
C ALA A 261 -24.05 -21.61 -9.14
N SER A 262 -22.97 -22.08 -9.77
CA SER A 262 -22.81 -23.50 -10.13
C SER A 262 -22.35 -24.38 -8.97
N THR A 263 -21.70 -23.80 -7.95
CA THR A 263 -21.07 -24.55 -6.86
C THR A 263 -21.92 -24.59 -5.58
N ARG A 264 -22.90 -23.67 -5.42
CA ARG A 264 -23.84 -23.75 -4.28
C ARG A 264 -24.85 -24.89 -4.48
N PRO A 265 -25.01 -25.80 -3.49
CA PRO A 265 -26.09 -26.76 -3.53
C PRO A 265 -27.44 -26.01 -3.53
N GLN A 266 -28.32 -26.38 -4.47
CA GLN A 266 -29.71 -25.94 -4.45
C GLN A 266 -30.33 -26.31 -3.09
N PRO A 267 -31.07 -25.40 -2.42
CA PRO A 267 -31.83 -25.79 -1.24
C PRO A 267 -32.73 -26.96 -1.63
N GLN A 268 -32.60 -28.09 -0.94
CA GLN A 268 -33.51 -29.22 -1.13
C GLN A 268 -34.94 -28.70 -0.92
N PRO A 269 -35.90 -29.01 -1.80
CA PRO A 269 -37.29 -28.64 -1.55
C PRO A 269 -37.69 -29.22 -0.19
N GLU A 270 -38.20 -28.38 0.71
CA GLU A 270 -38.73 -28.80 2.00
C GLU A 270 -39.70 -29.96 1.76
N GLN A 271 -39.33 -31.15 2.21
CA GLN A 271 -40.25 -32.28 2.22
C GLN A 271 -41.43 -31.89 3.10
N GLN A 272 -42.64 -31.83 2.52
CA GLN A 272 -43.87 -31.65 3.28
C GLN A 272 -43.89 -32.64 4.44
N PRO A 273 -44.22 -32.22 5.68
CA PRO A 273 -44.20 -33.11 6.81
C PRO A 273 -45.17 -34.28 6.56
N GLN A 274 -44.64 -35.51 6.58
CA GLN A 274 -45.45 -36.72 6.48
C GLN A 274 -46.40 -36.81 7.68
N PRO A 275 -47.68 -37.20 7.49
CA PRO A 275 -48.62 -37.35 8.58
C PRO A 275 -48.16 -38.47 9.54
N GLN A 276 -48.12 -38.18 10.83
CA GLN A 276 -47.75 -39.13 11.89
C GLN A 276 -48.71 -40.34 11.91
N PRO A 277 -48.21 -41.58 11.99
CA PRO A 277 -49.05 -42.75 12.25
C PRO A 277 -49.58 -42.73 13.69
N GLN A 278 -50.88 -43.01 13.85
CA GLN A 278 -51.55 -43.15 15.15
C GLN A 278 -50.97 -44.30 15.99
N PRO A 279 -50.97 -44.20 17.34
CA PRO A 279 -50.44 -45.24 18.21
C PRO A 279 -51.30 -46.52 18.17
N GLN A 280 -50.68 -47.65 17.84
CA GLN A 280 -51.28 -48.99 17.97
C GLN A 280 -51.26 -49.46 19.43
N GLN A 281 -52.40 -50.00 19.88
CA GLN A 281 -52.64 -50.55 21.22
C GLN A 281 -51.84 -51.83 21.46
N GLN A 282 -51.21 -51.94 22.64
CA GLN A 282 -50.51 -53.15 23.11
C GLN A 282 -51.51 -54.18 23.70
N PRO A 283 -51.33 -55.50 23.47
CA PRO A 283 -52.12 -56.52 24.14
C PRO A 283 -51.64 -56.79 25.58
N GLN A 284 -52.61 -57.04 26.44
CA GLN A 284 -52.47 -57.33 27.87
C GLN A 284 -51.73 -58.66 28.14
N GLN A 285 -50.81 -58.66 29.11
CA GLN A 285 -50.39 -59.87 29.81
C GLN A 285 -50.89 -59.86 31.26
N GLN A 286 -51.53 -60.97 31.64
CA GLN A 286 -52.11 -61.24 32.95
C GLN A 286 -51.07 -61.73 33.96
N SER A 287 -51.46 -61.61 35.22
CA SER A 287 -50.70 -61.57 36.46
C SER A 287 -50.28 -62.94 37.02
N GLN A 288 -49.16 -63.01 37.74
CA GLN A 288 -49.01 -63.86 38.93
C GLN A 288 -48.27 -63.12 40.05
N GLN A 289 -48.77 -63.32 41.28
CA GLN A 289 -48.47 -62.57 42.50
C GLN A 289 -47.51 -63.33 43.45
N GLN A 290 -46.48 -62.62 43.95
CA GLN A 290 -46.03 -62.45 45.36
C GLN A 290 -45.58 -63.67 46.22
N PRO A 291 -44.70 -63.52 47.26
CA PRO A 291 -44.90 -62.57 48.36
C PRO A 291 -43.68 -61.92 49.09
N GLN A 292 -43.99 -60.78 49.76
CA GLN A 292 -43.56 -60.23 51.08
C GLN A 292 -42.05 -60.22 51.45
N SER A 293 -41.45 -59.16 52.03
CA SER A 293 -41.85 -58.42 53.25
C SER A 293 -41.11 -57.06 53.44
N GLN A 294 -41.66 -56.23 54.34
CA GLN A 294 -41.29 -54.87 54.83
C GLN A 294 -39.97 -54.81 55.70
N PRO A 295 -39.58 -53.69 56.40
CA PRO A 295 -38.81 -52.54 55.85
C PRO A 295 -37.68 -51.94 56.75
N GLN A 296 -36.88 -51.02 56.16
CA GLN A 296 -36.21 -49.81 56.77
C GLN A 296 -35.00 -49.96 57.74
N PRO A 297 -34.20 -48.88 58.04
CA PRO A 297 -34.26 -47.46 57.59
C PRO A 297 -32.90 -46.78 57.17
N GLN A 298 -33.06 -45.60 56.53
CA GLN A 298 -32.24 -44.36 56.55
C GLN A 298 -30.71 -44.37 56.75
N GLN A 299 -30.00 -43.68 55.84
CA GLN A 299 -28.99 -42.63 56.17
C GLN A 299 -28.51 -41.87 54.91
N GLN A 300 -28.49 -40.53 54.98
CA GLN A 300 -27.70 -39.61 54.13
C GLN A 300 -26.30 -39.39 54.77
N PRO A 301 -25.43 -38.51 54.25
CA PRO A 301 -24.74 -38.50 52.95
C PRO A 301 -23.21 -38.44 53.17
N LYS A 302 -22.37 -38.59 52.12
CA LYS A 302 -20.98 -38.05 52.14
C LYS A 302 -20.34 -37.91 50.76
N GLN A 303 -19.58 -36.82 50.63
CA GLN A 303 -18.92 -36.20 49.47
C GLN A 303 -17.72 -37.05 48.99
N GLN A 304 -17.19 -36.94 47.75
CA GLN A 304 -16.26 -35.93 47.16
C GLN A 304 -15.57 -36.63 45.93
N PRO A 305 -14.69 -36.02 45.12
CA PRO A 305 -14.47 -34.61 44.76
C PRO A 305 -14.41 -34.37 43.22
N GLN A 306 -14.50 -33.09 42.84
CA GLN A 306 -14.21 -32.56 41.49
C GLN A 306 -12.72 -32.31 41.29
N LEU A 307 -12.22 -32.45 40.06
CA LEU A 307 -10.90 -31.97 39.62
C LEU A 307 -11.02 -30.90 38.52
N GLN A 308 -10.20 -29.86 38.70
CA GLN A 308 -9.94 -28.60 37.98
C GLN A 308 -9.79 -28.73 36.44
N SER A 309 -10.47 -27.92 35.62
CA SER A 309 -10.25 -26.51 35.22
C SER A 309 -9.04 -26.26 34.28
N GLN A 310 -9.31 -26.20 32.96
CA GLN A 310 -8.49 -25.47 31.99
C GLN A 310 -9.19 -24.15 31.62
N LEU A 311 -8.43 -23.06 31.76
CA LEU A 311 -8.82 -21.68 31.45
C LEU A 311 -8.98 -21.50 29.94
N GLN A 312 -10.18 -21.11 29.52
CA GLN A 312 -10.49 -20.63 28.17
C GLN A 312 -10.42 -19.09 28.19
N LEU A 313 -9.39 -18.52 27.57
CA LEU A 313 -9.27 -17.08 27.36
C LEU A 313 -10.25 -16.65 26.26
N GLN A 314 -11.31 -15.93 26.64
CA GLN A 314 -12.15 -15.17 25.71
C GLN A 314 -11.53 -13.79 25.45
N PRO A 315 -11.59 -13.25 24.22
CA PRO A 315 -11.17 -11.88 23.94
C PRO A 315 -12.13 -10.87 24.56
N GLN A 316 -11.61 -9.97 25.39
CA GLN A 316 -12.32 -8.77 25.85
C GLN A 316 -12.42 -7.74 24.70
N PRO A 317 -13.55 -7.04 24.55
CA PRO A 317 -13.67 -5.94 23.58
C PRO A 317 -12.86 -4.72 24.05
N GLN A 318 -12.10 -4.12 23.13
CA GLN A 318 -11.37 -2.87 23.37
C GLN A 318 -12.34 -1.70 23.64
N PRO A 319 -12.04 -0.81 24.60
CA PRO A 319 -12.84 0.39 24.83
C PRO A 319 -12.66 1.39 23.67
N GLN A 320 -13.78 1.78 23.06
CA GLN A 320 -13.87 2.89 22.12
C GLN A 320 -13.52 4.20 22.85
N LEU A 321 -12.40 4.82 22.47
CA LEU A 321 -12.10 6.21 22.80
C LEU A 321 -13.06 7.11 22.01
N GLN A 322 -14.11 7.59 22.68
CA GLN A 322 -14.93 8.70 22.20
C GLN A 322 -14.09 9.97 22.17
N ILE A 323 -13.68 10.40 20.98
CA ILE A 323 -13.15 11.75 20.76
C ILE A 323 -14.33 12.71 20.89
N GLN A 324 -14.45 13.37 22.04
CA GLN A 324 -15.30 14.54 22.18
C GLN A 324 -14.73 15.66 21.30
N SER A 325 -15.51 16.04 20.28
CA SER A 325 -15.31 17.24 19.48
C SER A 325 -15.52 18.48 20.36
N GLN A 326 -14.43 19.13 20.77
CA GLN A 326 -14.52 20.50 21.28
C GLN A 326 -14.71 21.48 20.11
N PRO A 327 -15.56 22.51 20.25
CA PRO A 327 -15.80 23.50 19.21
C PRO A 327 -14.55 24.35 18.96
N GLN A 328 -14.18 24.47 17.68
CA GLN A 328 -13.11 25.36 17.23
C GLN A 328 -13.41 26.81 17.61
N SER A 329 -12.56 27.39 18.46
CA SER A 329 -12.46 28.83 18.64
C SER A 329 -11.84 29.48 17.37
N PRO A 330 -12.38 30.59 16.87
CA PRO A 330 -11.92 31.21 15.64
C PRO A 330 -10.52 31.85 15.81
N LEU A 331 -9.65 31.59 14.82
CA LEU A 331 -8.33 32.20 14.67
C LEU A 331 -8.44 33.73 14.54
N PRO A 332 -7.59 34.52 15.22
CA PRO A 332 -7.53 35.96 15.00
C PRO A 332 -6.89 36.27 13.63
N SER A 333 -7.57 37.14 12.91
CA SER A 333 -7.21 37.71 11.62
C SER A 333 -5.92 38.55 11.66
N SER A 334 -5.11 38.36 10.62
CA SER A 334 -4.13 39.30 10.04
C SER A 334 -3.07 39.92 10.97
N LEU A 335 -1.88 39.32 10.97
CA LEU A 335 -0.63 40.05 11.19
C LEU A 335 0.08 40.20 9.84
N SER A 336 0.03 41.40 9.28
CA SER A 336 0.77 41.80 8.09
C SER A 336 2.27 41.88 8.41
N LEU A 337 3.03 40.86 7.99
CA LEU A 337 4.48 40.93 7.94
C LEU A 337 4.89 41.62 6.64
N SER A 338 5.37 42.86 6.77
CA SER A 338 5.98 43.64 5.70
C SER A 338 7.27 42.96 5.23
N VAL A 339 7.27 42.40 4.02
CA VAL A 339 8.49 41.92 3.37
C VAL A 339 9.21 43.13 2.74
N PRO A 340 10.49 43.40 3.06
CA PRO A 340 11.24 44.46 2.40
C PRO A 340 11.53 44.09 0.93
N THR A 341 11.22 44.99 0.02
CA THR A 341 11.52 44.91 -1.41
C THR A 341 13.03 44.86 -1.65
N PRO A 342 13.54 43.98 -2.54
CA PRO A 342 14.96 43.98 -2.89
C PRO A 342 15.33 45.24 -3.68
N ALA A 343 16.50 45.81 -3.39
CA ALA A 343 17.04 46.97 -4.10
C ALA A 343 17.32 46.66 -5.58
N PRO A 344 17.13 47.63 -6.51
CA PRO A 344 17.41 47.43 -7.92
C PRO A 344 18.93 47.28 -8.18
N PRO A 345 19.33 46.51 -9.21
CA PRO A 345 20.73 46.33 -9.56
C PRO A 345 21.34 47.62 -10.11
N PRO A 346 22.67 47.82 -9.95
CA PRO A 346 23.37 48.99 -10.47
C PRO A 346 23.40 48.99 -12.02
N PRO A 347 23.47 50.17 -12.65
CA PRO A 347 23.54 50.28 -14.11
C PRO A 347 24.88 49.74 -14.65
N PRO A 348 24.91 49.24 -15.89
CA PRO A 348 26.13 48.72 -16.51
C PRO A 348 27.14 49.86 -16.79
N PRO A 349 28.45 49.57 -16.77
CA PRO A 349 29.48 50.56 -17.03
C PRO A 349 29.42 51.07 -18.47
N SER A 350 29.54 52.39 -18.64
CA SER A 350 29.63 53.04 -19.95
C SER A 350 30.87 52.57 -20.70
N ALA A 351 30.68 52.06 -21.91
CA ALA A 351 31.77 51.84 -22.85
C ALA A 351 32.41 53.19 -23.21
N ALA A 352 33.62 53.44 -22.69
CA ALA A 352 34.48 54.49 -23.19
C ALA A 352 35.14 54.00 -24.47
N ALA A 353 34.79 54.64 -25.58
CA ALA A 353 35.51 54.54 -26.83
C ALA A 353 36.80 55.37 -26.73
N SER A 354 37.94 54.73 -26.95
CA SER A 354 39.13 55.20 -27.68
C SER A 354 40.20 54.12 -27.65
#